data_AF-A0A9E5UL51-F1
#
_entry.id   AF-A0A9E5UL51-F1
#
_cell.length_a   1.000
_cell.length_b   1.000
_cell.length_c   1.000
_cell.angle_alpha   90.00
_cell.angle_beta   90.00
_cell.angle_gamma   90.00
#
_symmetry.space_group_name_H-M   'P 1'
#
loop_
_entity.id
_entity.type
_entity.pdbx_description
1 polymer ?
#
loop_
_entity_poly.entity_id
_entity_poly.type
_entity_poly.pdbx_seq_one_letter_code
_entity_poly.pdbx_strand_id
1 'polypeptide(L)'
;MVGLMLLVAFGSILWGGLWGYSTLLVFDVYLELTGSDYHYPMQLALDRLVELVGLGWLKPLHRLELQQRRWFCLALFGLITLGVGVLLWP
;
A
#
# COMPACT_ATOMS: atom_id res chain seq x y z
N MET A 1 27.90 4.20 14.46
CA MET A 1 26.62 4.67 15.05
C MET A 1 25.78 5.48 14.06
N VAL A 2 26.35 6.47 13.35
CA VAL A 2 25.61 7.28 12.34
C VAL A 2 24.98 6.43 11.21
N GLY A 3 25.71 5.42 10.69
CA GLY A 3 25.18 4.55 9.62
C GLY A 3 23.96 3.72 10.02
N LEU A 4 23.87 3.28 11.28
CA LEU A 4 22.73 2.49 11.79
C LEU A 4 21.47 3.35 11.91
N MET A 5 21.62 4.58 12.41
CA MET A 5 20.50 5.54 12.56
C MET A 5 19.91 5.94 11.21
N LEU A 6 20.76 6.14 10.20
CA LEU A 6 20.28 6.40 8.84
C LEU A 6 19.53 5.19 8.28
N LEU A 7 20.04 3.97 8.47
CA LEU A 7 19.37 2.75 7.99
C LEU A 7 17.97 2.59 8.61
N VAL A 8 17.85 2.83 9.92
CA VAL A 8 16.57 2.79 10.64
C VAL A 8 15.64 3.90 10.15
N ALA A 9 16.13 5.12 9.98
CA ALA A 9 15.33 6.24 9.49
C ALA A 9 14.79 5.97 8.08
N PHE A 10 15.64 5.52 7.15
CA PHE A 10 15.22 5.13 5.79
C PHE A 10 14.25 3.95 5.81
N GLY A 11 14.51 2.93 6.63
CA GLY A 11 13.60 1.80 6.81
C GLY A 11 12.23 2.24 7.31
N SER A 12 12.17 3.17 8.27
CA SER A 12 10.93 3.74 8.81
C SER A 12 10.13 4.50 7.76
N ILE A 13 10.81 5.33 6.94
CA ILE A 13 10.19 6.10 5.87
C ILE A 13 9.63 5.17 4.79
N LEU A 14 10.42 4.18 4.37
CA LEU A 14 9.97 3.19 3.38
C LEU A 14 8.79 2.37 3.91
N TRP A 15 8.84 1.94 5.16
CA TRP A 15 7.76 1.18 5.80
C TRP A 15 6.48 2.01 5.95
N GLY A 16 6.61 3.28 6.35
CA GLY A 16 5.49 4.23 6.42
C GLY A 16 4.87 4.50 5.06
N GLY A 17 5.70 4.62 4.01
CA GLY A 17 5.23 4.69 2.63
C GLY A 17 4.47 3.45 2.20
N LEU A 18 4.97 2.25 2.53
CA LEU A 18 4.30 0.98 2.28
C LEU A 18 2.94 0.88 3.00
N TRP A 19 2.89 1.35 4.24
CA TRP A 19 1.67 1.37 5.04
C TRP A 19 0.63 2.35 4.46
N GLY A 20 1.03 3.56 4.10
CA GLY A 20 0.16 4.52 3.42
C GLY A 20 -0.38 3.96 2.10
N TYR A 21 0.50 3.36 1.27
CA TYR A 21 0.12 2.74 0.01
C TYR A 21 -0.88 1.59 0.18
N SER A 22 -0.60 0.65 1.10
CA SER A 22 -1.52 -0.46 1.38
C SER A 22 -2.87 0.00 1.93
N THR A 23 -2.90 1.08 2.71
CA THR A 23 -4.16 1.71 3.17
C THR A 23 -4.98 2.23 1.98
N LEU A 24 -4.33 2.93 1.05
CA LEU A 24 -4.98 3.44 -0.16
C LEU A 24 -5.52 2.31 -1.05
N LEU A 25 -4.80 1.19 -1.15
CA LEU A 25 -5.27 -0.02 -1.85
C LEU A 25 -6.53 -0.63 -1.21
N VAL A 26 -6.56 -0.74 0.12
CA VAL A 26 -7.75 -1.21 0.85
C VAL A 26 -8.92 -0.25 0.66
N PHE A 27 -8.66 1.06 0.68
CA PHE A 27 -9.68 2.07 0.44
C PHE A 27 -10.24 2.01 -0.99
N ASP A 28 -9.38 1.82 -1.99
CA ASP A 28 -9.81 1.62 -3.37
C ASP A 28 -10.73 0.41 -3.54
N VAL A 29 -10.39 -0.72 -2.90
CA VAL A 29 -11.24 -1.92 -2.87
C VAL A 29 -12.58 -1.63 -2.17
N TYR A 30 -12.59 -0.84 -1.10
CA TYR A 30 -13.81 -0.42 -0.42
C TYR A 30 -14.70 0.45 -1.33
N LEU A 31 -14.12 1.39 -2.07
CA LEU A 31 -14.85 2.22 -3.03
C LEU A 31 -15.50 1.37 -4.12
N GLU A 32 -14.77 0.40 -4.68
CA GLU A 32 -15.30 -0.50 -5.71
C GLU A 32 -16.43 -1.40 -5.15
N LEU A 33 -16.27 -1.90 -3.92
CA LEU A 33 -17.31 -2.68 -3.23
C LEU A 33 -18.58 -1.87 -2.95
N THR A 34 -18.44 -0.58 -2.68
CA THR A 34 -19.57 0.32 -2.39
C THR A 34 -20.20 0.88 -3.68
N GLY A 35 -19.63 0.57 -4.85
CA GLY A 35 -20.07 1.09 -6.14
C GLY A 35 -19.87 2.60 -6.27
N SER A 36 -18.86 3.16 -5.60
CA SER A 36 -18.60 4.60 -5.60
C SER A 36 -17.93 5.04 -6.91
N ASP A 37 -18.39 6.17 -7.46
CA ASP A 37 -17.78 6.81 -8.64
C ASP A 37 -16.31 7.23 -8.41
N TYR A 38 -15.88 7.31 -7.14
CA TYR A 38 -14.50 7.63 -6.77
C TYR A 38 -13.50 6.48 -6.96
N HIS A 39 -13.95 5.27 -7.32
CA HIS A 39 -13.05 4.15 -7.57
C HIS A 39 -12.08 4.44 -8.74
N TYR A 40 -12.59 4.90 -9.89
CA TYR A 40 -11.76 5.21 -11.05
C TYR A 40 -10.66 6.26 -10.79
N PRO A 41 -10.94 7.45 -10.21
CA PRO A 41 -9.90 8.42 -9.91
C PRO A 41 -8.92 7.93 -8.84
N MET A 42 -9.36 7.09 -7.91
CA MET A 42 -8.49 6.47 -6.90
C MET A 42 -7.49 5.49 -7.53
N GLN A 43 -7.98 4.62 -8.41
CA GLN A 43 -7.15 3.67 -9.14
C GLN A 43 -6.13 4.39 -10.03
N LEU A 44 -6.53 5.48 -10.69
CA LEU A 44 -5.62 6.33 -11.48
C LEU A 44 -4.53 6.98 -10.60
N ALA A 45 -4.89 7.46 -9.40
CA ALA A 45 -3.93 8.04 -8.47
C ALA A 45 -2.92 6.99 -7.97
N LEU A 46 -3.37 5.78 -7.67
CA LEU A 46 -2.52 4.64 -7.32
C LEU A 46 -1.58 4.25 -8.48
N ASP A 47 -2.09 4.19 -9.71
CA ASP A 47 -1.29 3.92 -10.91
C ASP A 47 -0.18 4.96 -11.11
N ARG A 48 -0.49 6.25 -10.90
CA ARG A 48 0.51 7.32 -10.97
C ARG A 48 1.53 7.24 -9.84
N LEU A 49 1.10 6.87 -8.64
CA LEU A 49 2.00 6.73 -7.50
C LEU A 49 3.01 5.61 -7.75
N VAL A 50 2.58 4.44 -8.23
CA VAL A 50 3.51 3.35 -8.54
C VAL A 50 4.44 3.70 -9.71
N GLU A 51 4.02 4.52 -10.67
CA GLU A 51 4.94 5.06 -11.69
C GLU A 51 6.00 5.98 -11.11
N LEU A 52 5.59 6.93 -10.25
CA LEU A 52 6.49 7.89 -9.63
C LEU A 52 7.56 7.20 -8.77
N VAL A 53 7.21 6.09 -8.13
CA VAL A 53 8.12 5.29 -7.30
C VAL A 53 8.96 4.31 -8.14
N GLY A 54 8.76 4.25 -9.46
CA GLY A 54 9.47 3.31 -10.34
C GLY A 54 8.98 1.86 -10.24
N LEU A 55 7.81 1.67 -9.62
CA LEU A 55 7.14 0.40 -9.37
C LEU A 55 6.00 0.14 -10.38
N GLY A 56 6.12 0.65 -11.60
CA GLY A 56 5.09 0.53 -12.65
C GLY A 56 4.72 -0.93 -13.01
N TRP A 57 5.54 -1.90 -12.63
CA TRP A 57 5.26 -3.33 -12.75
C TRP A 57 4.12 -3.81 -11.82
N LEU A 58 3.70 -3.02 -10.82
CA LEU A 58 2.54 -3.29 -9.95
C LEU A 58 1.19 -2.86 -10.56
N LYS A 59 1.19 -2.08 -11.65
CA LYS A 59 -0.06 -1.69 -12.34
C LYS A 59 -0.97 -2.86 -12.75
N PRO A 60 -0.45 -3.98 -13.28
CA PRO A 60 -1.30 -5.13 -13.63
C PRO A 60 -2.04 -5.69 -12.40
N LEU A 61 -1.46 -5.52 -11.21
CA LEU A 61 -2.03 -5.95 -9.94
C LEU A 61 -3.29 -5.15 -9.57
N HIS A 62 -3.38 -3.88 -10.01
CA HIS A 62 -4.58 -3.05 -9.85
C HIS A 62 -5.72 -3.49 -10.76
N ARG A 63 -5.42 -4.21 -11.85
CA ARG A 63 -6.41 -4.72 -12.83
C ARG A 63 -6.84 -6.16 -12.57
N LEU A 64 -6.38 -6.76 -11.47
CA LEU A 64 -6.85 -8.09 -11.04
C LEU A 64 -8.34 -8.05 -10.72
N GLU A 65 -8.99 -9.21 -10.84
CA GLU A 65 -10.37 -9.38 -10.43
C GLU A 65 -10.57 -8.90 -8.98
N LEU A 66 -11.67 -8.20 -8.73
CA LEU A 66 -12.03 -7.59 -7.45
C LEU A 66 -11.76 -8.52 -6.25
N GLN A 67 -12.16 -9.79 -6.36
CA GLN A 67 -12.01 -10.76 -5.29
C GLN A 67 -10.54 -11.08 -4.99
N GLN A 68 -9.70 -11.27 -6.02
CA GLN A 68 -8.26 -11.50 -5.85
C GLN A 68 -7.57 -10.24 -5.31
N ARG A 69 -7.90 -9.07 -5.87
CA ARG A 69 -7.35 -7.79 -5.43
C ARG A 69 -7.68 -7.52 -3.97
N ARG A 70 -8.91 -7.79 -3.53
CA ARG A 70 -9.32 -7.65 -2.13
C ARG A 70 -8.48 -8.49 -1.18
N TRP A 71 -8.33 -9.79 -1.46
CA TRP A 71 -7.54 -10.67 -0.61
C TRP A 71 -6.08 -10.23 -0.55
N PHE A 72 -5.50 -9.86 -1.68
CA PHE A 72 -4.12 -9.38 -1.74
C PHE A 72 -3.93 -8.07 -0.96
N CYS A 73 -4.82 -7.08 -1.14
CA CYS A 73 -4.73 -5.79 -0.47
C CYS A 73 -4.90 -5.92 1.05
N LEU A 74 -5.87 -6.73 1.50
CA LEU A 74 -6.08 -7.00 2.92
C LEU A 74 -4.92 -7.78 3.53
N ALA A 75 -4.38 -8.78 2.84
CA ALA A 75 -3.21 -9.53 3.31
C ALA A 75 -1.97 -8.63 3.42
N LEU A 76 -1.72 -7.80 2.40
CA LEU A 76 -0.62 -6.84 2.39
C LEU A 76 -0.76 -5.83 3.53
N PHE A 77 -1.93 -5.22 3.68
CA PHE A 77 -2.20 -4.26 4.75
C PHE A 77 -2.07 -4.91 6.15
N GLY A 78 -2.60 -6.11 6.32
CA GLY A 78 -2.50 -6.87 7.56
C GLY A 78 -1.06 -7.19 7.93
N LEU A 79 -0.24 -7.63 6.97
CA LEU A 79 1.16 -7.94 7.18
C LEU A 79 1.99 -6.70 7.55
N ILE A 80 1.77 -5.58 6.86
CA ILE A 80 2.46 -4.32 7.15
C ILE A 80 2.02 -3.77 8.51
N THR A 81 0.73 -3.81 8.83
CA THR A 81 0.19 -3.34 10.11
C THR A 81 0.66 -4.21 11.28
N LEU A 82 0.72 -5.53 11.13
CA LEU A 82 1.32 -6.42 12.13
C LEU A 82 2.81 -6.10 12.30
N GLY A 83 3.55 -5.86 11.22
CA GLY A 83 4.94 -5.43 11.30
C GLY A 83 5.11 -4.11 12.09
N VAL A 84 4.23 -3.13 11.87
CA VAL A 84 4.20 -1.88 12.64
C VAL A 84 3.87 -2.16 14.11
N GLY A 85 2.84 -2.97 14.38
CA GLY A 85 2.45 -3.34 15.74
C GLY A 85 3.58 -4.03 16.50
N VAL A 86 4.31 -4.95 15.86
CA VAL A 86 5.47 -5.64 16.44
C VAL A 86 6.65 -4.68 16.65
N LEU A 87 6.92 -3.76 15.71
CA LEU A 87 7.99 -2.77 15.85
C LEU A 87 7.70 -1.71 16.92
N LEU A 88 6.44 -1.40 17.16
CA LEU A 88 5.99 -0.46 18.21
C LEU A 88 5.71 -1.16 19.55
N TRP A 89 5.71 -2.49 19.59
CA TRP A 89 5.51 -3.25 20.82
C TRP A 89 6.80 -3.16 21.67
N PRO A 90 6.73 -2.59 22.88
CA PRO A 90 7.88 -2.39 23.76
C PRO A 90 8.50 -3.70 24.27
#